data_AF-A0A6C0CEP4-F1
#
_entry.id   AF-A0A6C0CEP4-F1
#
_cell.length_a   1.000
_cell.length_b   1.000
_cell.length_c   1.000
_cell.angle_alpha   90.00
_cell.angle_beta   90.00
_cell.angle_gamma   90.00
#
_symmetry.space_group_name_H-M   'P 1'
#
loop_
_entity.id
_entity.type
_entity.pdbx_description
1 polymer ?
#
loop_
_entity_poly.entity_id
_entity_poly.type
_entity_poly.pdbx_seq_one_letter_code
_entity_poly.pdbx_strand_id
1 'polypeptide(L)'
;MTVHYSVESLSSLFLSDEFISDKNSYKQLHKLEISSLERFLNTIEINKQYFRTGIQVKNPKYKKKVYDDTSVIKQLKSSLNKMSGLTYKKLSEDICKQLDNKKHLYPILLQYILEQSLCHHTYCSYYAHLVGILHNKYNNDELIFSQINKIDESIKKTTIIESDYESLCQKNKQTDQLIGFSIFITELEGKGIIKDKVNENINSLIDKLSSDNEDELYKCSVCLYNIFKVLYKDSDISEEYKVKLTTIKNSIKVMKVKFKIMDILERR
;
A
#
# COMPACT_ATOMS: atom_id res chain seq x y z
N MET A 1 15.66 52.87 5.05
CA MET A 1 15.75 52.79 6.52
C MET A 1 15.70 51.33 6.91
N THR A 2 16.81 50.74 7.31
CA THR A 2 16.84 49.41 7.91
C THR A 2 16.56 49.56 9.40
N VAL A 3 15.43 49.03 9.84
CA VAL A 3 15.07 49.03 11.26
C VAL A 3 15.89 47.94 11.94
N HIS A 4 16.79 48.33 12.83
CA HIS A 4 17.63 47.40 13.59
C HIS A 4 16.96 47.10 14.93
N TYR A 5 16.38 45.89 15.03
CA TYR A 5 15.89 45.35 16.30
C TYR A 5 17.00 44.57 17.00
N SER A 6 17.20 44.80 18.30
CA SER A 6 18.02 43.92 19.13
C SER A 6 17.34 42.56 19.29
N VAL A 7 18.10 41.48 19.48
CA VAL A 7 17.56 40.11 19.64
C VAL A 7 16.53 40.03 20.78
N GLU A 8 16.72 40.83 21.83
CA GLU A 8 15.80 40.96 22.96
C GLU A 8 14.51 41.68 22.58
N SER A 9 14.59 42.75 21.78
CA SER A 9 13.40 43.47 21.29
C SER A 9 12.55 42.69 20.28
N LEU A 10 13.11 41.68 19.61
CA LEU A 10 12.34 40.79 18.75
C LEU A 10 11.37 39.92 19.55
N SER A 11 11.79 39.47 20.74
CA SER A 11 10.93 38.64 21.58
C SER A 11 9.72 39.42 22.12
N SER A 12 9.89 40.70 22.46
CA SER A 12 8.76 41.56 22.84
C SER A 12 7.87 41.94 21.66
N LEU A 13 8.44 42.10 20.45
CA LEU A 13 7.69 42.35 19.22
C LEU A 13 6.80 41.15 18.84
N PHE A 14 7.33 39.92 18.91
CA PHE A 14 6.56 38.72 18.56
C PHE A 14 5.49 38.35 19.59
N LEU A 15 5.57 38.91 20.78
CA LEU A 15 4.60 38.75 21.86
C LEU A 15 3.64 39.95 21.97
N SER A 16 3.77 40.97 21.12
CA SER A 16 2.86 42.11 21.14
C SER A 16 1.48 41.71 20.61
N ASP A 17 0.44 42.26 21.24
CA ASP A 17 -0.95 41.99 20.86
C ASP A 17 -1.23 42.42 19.41
N GLU A 18 -0.57 43.49 18.96
CA GLU A 18 -0.65 44.00 17.59
C GLU A 18 -0.09 42.98 16.57
N PHE A 19 1.09 42.41 16.84
CA PHE A 19 1.67 41.39 15.98
C PHE A 19 0.83 40.09 15.96
N ILE A 20 0.28 39.68 17.10
CA ILE A 20 -0.57 38.49 17.20
C ILE A 20 -1.87 38.69 16.41
N SER A 21 -2.49 39.87 16.53
CA SER A 21 -3.70 40.25 15.80
C SER A 21 -3.47 40.25 14.28
N ASP A 22 -2.40 40.90 13.83
CA ASP A 22 -2.05 40.97 12.41
C ASP A 22 -1.69 39.60 11.84
N LYS A 23 -0.94 38.80 12.59
CA LYS A 23 -0.61 37.41 12.23
C LYS A 23 -1.85 36.54 12.08
N ASN A 24 -2.82 36.68 12.97
CA ASN A 24 -4.07 35.90 12.91
C ASN A 24 -4.94 36.33 11.72
N SER A 25 -5.01 37.64 11.46
CA SER A 25 -5.71 38.20 10.30
C SER A 25 -5.08 37.73 8.99
N TYR A 26 -3.76 37.79 8.90
CA TYR A 26 -3.00 37.27 7.75
C TYR A 26 -3.20 35.76 7.56
N LYS A 27 -3.22 34.99 8.65
CA LYS A 27 -3.48 33.54 8.62
C LYS A 27 -4.87 33.20 8.10
N GLN A 28 -5.88 34.00 8.41
CA GLN A 28 -7.23 33.79 7.89
C GLN A 28 -7.32 34.12 6.40
N LEU A 29 -6.69 35.21 5.96
CA LEU A 29 -6.72 35.67 4.58
C LEU A 29 -5.95 34.75 3.62
N HIS A 30 -4.79 34.23 4.05
CA HIS A 30 -3.91 33.39 3.24
C HIS A 30 -3.94 31.90 3.64
N LYS A 31 -5.07 31.44 4.20
CA LYS A 31 -5.20 30.09 4.77
C LYS A 31 -4.79 28.97 3.82
N LEU A 32 -5.11 29.09 2.52
CA LEU A 32 -4.78 28.08 1.51
C LEU A 32 -3.27 28.02 1.21
N GLU A 33 -2.61 29.17 1.08
CA GLU A 33 -1.16 29.27 0.84
C GLU A 33 -0.35 28.84 2.06
N ILE A 34 -0.84 29.19 3.26
CA ILE A 34 -0.22 28.77 4.51
C ILE A 34 -0.40 27.26 4.70
N SER A 35 -1.57 26.71 4.37
CA SER A 35 -1.79 25.26 4.44
C SER A 35 -0.91 24.49 3.46
N SER A 36 -0.70 25.02 2.24
CA SER A 36 0.19 24.39 1.27
C SER A 36 1.66 24.46 1.72
N LEU A 37 2.08 25.59 2.30
CA LEU A 37 3.41 25.76 2.89
C LEU A 37 3.59 24.87 4.12
N GLU A 38 2.61 24.78 5.01
CA GLU A 38 2.62 23.88 6.17
C GLU A 38 2.71 22.43 5.71
N ARG A 39 1.94 22.03 4.70
CA ARG A 39 2.02 20.68 4.11
C ARG A 39 3.39 20.42 3.50
N PHE A 40 3.99 21.41 2.83
CA PHE A 40 5.35 21.32 2.29
C PHE A 40 6.40 21.20 3.40
N LEU A 41 6.34 22.06 4.43
CA LEU A 41 7.23 22.01 5.58
C LEU A 41 7.08 20.70 6.36
N ASN A 42 5.86 20.22 6.54
CA ASN A 42 5.58 18.90 7.11
C ASN A 42 6.18 17.79 6.24
N THR A 43 6.11 17.91 4.91
CA THR A 43 6.76 16.96 4.00
C THR A 43 8.28 17.00 4.16
N ILE A 44 8.89 18.18 4.29
CA ILE A 44 10.33 18.33 4.58
C ILE A 44 10.69 17.74 5.94
N GLU A 45 9.87 17.98 6.96
CA GLU A 45 10.11 17.48 8.31
C GLU A 45 9.99 15.95 8.37
N ILE A 46 8.95 15.39 7.76
CA ILE A 46 8.81 13.95 7.51
C ILE A 46 10.04 13.45 6.78
N ASN A 47 10.49 14.12 5.70
CA ASN A 47 11.67 13.70 4.94
C ASN A 47 12.97 13.80 5.75
N LYS A 48 13.13 14.83 6.60
CA LYS A 48 14.30 14.99 7.49
C LYS A 48 14.36 13.88 8.53
N GLN A 49 13.22 13.43 9.02
CA GLN A 49 13.12 12.33 9.98
C GLN A 49 13.18 10.95 9.28
N TYR A 50 12.73 10.84 8.03
CA TYR A 50 12.52 9.57 7.31
C TYR A 50 13.58 9.28 6.24
N PHE A 51 13.79 10.19 5.29
CA PHE A 51 14.82 10.09 4.25
C PHE A 51 16.10 10.76 4.73
N ARG A 52 16.89 10.00 5.47
CA ARG A 52 18.29 10.34 5.81
C ARG A 52 18.99 10.84 4.54
N THR A 53 19.25 12.14 4.42
CA THR A 53 20.24 12.63 3.45
C THR A 53 21.53 11.87 3.76
N GLY A 54 22.11 11.23 2.75
CA GLY A 54 23.12 10.16 2.87
C GLY A 54 24.47 10.57 3.45
N ILE A 55 24.55 11.60 4.28
CA ILE A 55 25.78 12.10 4.88
C ILE A 55 26.21 11.13 5.99
N GLN A 56 27.18 10.27 5.67
CA GLN A 56 27.90 9.50 6.68
C GLN A 56 28.87 10.43 7.41
N VAL A 57 28.41 11.04 8.51
CA VAL A 57 29.29 11.89 9.33
C VAL A 57 30.13 11.00 10.25
N LYS A 58 31.45 10.92 9.99
CA LYS A 58 32.43 10.18 10.81
C LYS A 58 32.62 10.77 12.21
N ASN A 59 32.20 12.02 12.43
CA ASN A 59 32.42 12.74 13.68
C ASN A 59 31.31 12.44 14.72
N PRO A 60 31.66 11.96 15.93
CA PRO A 60 30.69 11.55 16.97
C PRO A 60 29.78 12.68 17.47
N LYS A 61 30.16 13.95 17.28
CA LYS A 61 29.31 15.12 17.61
C LYS A 61 28.09 15.24 16.70
N TYR A 62 28.13 14.60 15.51
CA TYR A 62 27.06 14.54 14.52
C TYR A 62 26.55 13.10 14.31
N LYS A 63 26.82 12.19 15.26
CA LYS A 63 26.24 10.85 15.25
C LYS A 63 24.72 10.98 15.18
N LYS A 64 24.12 10.28 14.21
CA LYS A 64 22.67 10.24 13.96
C LYS A 64 21.91 9.99 15.28
N LYS A 65 21.21 11.00 15.80
CA LYS A 65 20.19 10.79 16.83
C LYS A 65 19.13 9.90 16.19
N VAL A 66 18.93 8.69 16.72
CA VAL A 66 17.81 7.84 16.33
C VAL A 66 16.57 8.53 16.87
N TYR A 67 15.84 9.22 16.00
CA TYR A 67 14.53 9.75 16.37
C TYR A 67 13.62 8.57 16.71
N ASP A 68 12.81 8.76 17.75
CA ASP A 68 11.93 7.74 18.29
C ASP A 68 11.04 7.10 17.20
N ASP A 69 10.60 7.91 16.22
CA ASP A 69 9.82 7.47 15.06
C ASP A 69 10.56 6.50 14.14
N THR A 70 11.87 6.68 13.92
CA THR A 70 12.66 5.73 13.12
C THR A 70 12.78 4.37 13.82
N SER A 71 12.84 4.36 15.15
CA SER A 71 12.86 3.12 15.94
C SER A 71 11.53 2.40 15.85
N VAL A 72 10.42 3.13 16.04
CA VAL A 72 9.06 2.58 15.92
C VAL A 72 8.81 2.01 14.52
N ILE A 73 9.16 2.73 13.46
CA ILE A 73 8.98 2.21 12.08
C ILE A 73 9.78 0.92 11.86
N LYS A 74 11.03 0.84 12.34
CA LYS A 74 11.83 -0.39 12.24
C LYS A 74 11.20 -1.54 13.00
N GLN A 75 10.65 -1.28 14.18
CA GLN A 75 9.94 -2.29 14.97
C GLN A 75 8.68 -2.76 14.24
N LEU A 76 7.86 -1.83 13.73
CA LEU A 76 6.68 -2.14 12.92
C LEU A 76 7.03 -3.01 11.71
N LYS A 77 8.09 -2.66 10.97
CA LYS A 77 8.59 -3.46 9.84
C LYS A 77 9.05 -4.85 10.29
N SER A 78 9.78 -4.94 11.41
CA SER A 78 10.21 -6.22 11.95
C SER A 78 9.03 -7.10 12.39
N SER A 79 8.00 -6.51 13.01
CA SER A 79 6.79 -7.21 13.41
C SER A 79 6.03 -7.74 12.20
N LEU A 80 5.88 -6.94 11.14
CA LEU A 80 5.25 -7.37 9.89
C LEU A 80 5.98 -8.55 9.24
N ASN A 81 7.32 -8.52 9.21
CA ASN A 81 8.11 -9.63 8.66
C ASN A 81 8.02 -10.91 9.50
N LYS A 82 7.66 -10.80 10.78
CA LYS A 82 7.48 -11.93 11.71
C LYS A 82 6.04 -12.44 11.74
N MET A 83 5.14 -11.87 10.94
CA MET A 83 3.76 -12.35 10.85
C MET A 83 3.71 -13.75 10.25
N SER A 84 3.02 -14.63 10.95
CA SER A 84 2.78 -16.02 10.57
C SER A 84 1.39 -16.44 11.06
N GLY A 85 0.93 -17.62 10.65
CA GLY A 85 -0.38 -18.15 11.07
C GLY A 85 -0.57 -18.25 12.59
N LEU A 86 0.51 -18.38 13.37
CA LEU A 86 0.46 -18.45 14.83
C LEU A 86 0.58 -17.08 15.51
N THR A 87 1.27 -16.13 14.88
CA THR A 87 1.68 -14.87 15.52
C THR A 87 0.89 -13.65 15.05
N TYR A 88 0.18 -13.74 13.92
CA TYR A 88 -0.41 -12.57 13.28
C TYR A 88 -1.38 -11.80 14.18
N LYS A 89 -2.20 -12.48 15.01
CA LYS A 89 -3.15 -11.82 15.92
C LYS A 89 -2.43 -10.94 16.95
N LYS A 90 -1.51 -11.55 17.71
CA LYS A 90 -0.73 -10.86 18.74
C LYS A 90 0.09 -9.70 18.16
N LEU A 91 0.78 -9.94 17.05
CA LEU A 91 1.57 -8.90 16.39
C LEU A 91 0.70 -7.77 15.84
N SER A 92 -0.52 -8.04 15.40
CA SER A 92 -1.45 -7.01 14.93
C SER A 92 -1.90 -6.10 16.08
N GLU A 93 -2.19 -6.68 17.25
CA GLU A 93 -2.53 -5.92 18.45
C GLU A 93 -1.35 -5.06 18.93
N ASP A 94 -0.13 -5.61 18.93
CA ASP A 94 1.07 -4.88 19.32
C ASP A 94 1.37 -3.70 18.38
N ILE A 95 1.22 -3.91 17.07
CA ILE A 95 1.32 -2.85 16.05
C ILE A 95 0.31 -1.75 16.33
N CYS A 96 -0.94 -2.11 16.66
CA CYS A 96 -1.99 -1.13 16.94
C CYS A 96 -1.72 -0.31 18.20
N LYS A 97 -1.14 -0.92 19.25
CA LYS A 97 -0.73 -0.23 20.48
C LYS A 97 0.44 0.72 20.23
N GLN A 98 1.41 0.33 19.41
CA GLN A 98 2.53 1.21 19.04
C GLN A 98 2.07 2.43 18.24
N LEU A 99 1.01 2.27 17.44
CA LEU A 99 0.40 3.33 16.63
C LEU A 99 -0.50 4.29 17.41
N ASP A 100 -1.02 3.92 18.58
CA ASP A 100 -1.87 4.79 19.40
C ASP A 100 -1.18 6.12 19.73
N ASN A 101 0.10 6.03 20.06
CA ASN A 101 0.90 7.19 20.44
C ASN A 101 1.39 8.00 19.22
N LYS A 102 1.24 7.49 17.99
CA LYS A 102 1.87 8.03 16.77
C LYS A 102 1.00 7.88 15.51
N LYS A 103 -0.17 8.50 15.53
CA LYS A 103 -1.17 8.41 14.44
C LYS A 103 -0.63 8.84 13.07
N HIS A 104 0.33 9.75 13.01
CA HIS A 104 0.96 10.23 11.77
C HIS A 104 1.77 9.14 11.04
N LEU A 105 2.09 8.01 11.70
CA LEU A 105 2.79 6.88 11.08
C LEU A 105 1.85 5.92 10.34
N TYR A 106 0.54 6.05 10.50
CA TYR A 106 -0.44 5.18 9.85
C TYR A 106 -0.32 5.14 8.32
N PRO A 107 -0.21 6.28 7.59
CA PRO A 107 -0.05 6.26 6.13
C PRO A 107 1.20 5.48 5.68
N ILE A 108 2.29 5.61 6.43
CA ILE A 108 3.57 4.95 6.14
C ILE A 108 3.45 3.44 6.39
N LEU A 109 2.79 3.05 7.49
CA LEU A 109 2.56 1.64 7.78
C LEU A 109 1.68 1.01 6.70
N LEU A 110 0.59 1.69 6.31
CA LEU A 110 -0.31 1.16 5.29
C LEU A 110 0.42 0.95 3.95
N GLN A 111 1.22 1.92 3.53
CA GLN A 111 2.06 1.78 2.35
C GLN A 111 2.97 0.56 2.46
N TYR A 112 3.62 0.35 3.61
CA TYR A 112 4.51 -0.79 3.80
C TYR A 112 3.77 -2.14 3.84
N ILE A 113 2.57 -2.19 4.43
CA ILE A 113 1.73 -3.40 4.40
C ILE A 113 1.37 -3.74 2.94
N LEU A 114 0.97 -2.74 2.16
CA LEU A 114 0.65 -2.92 0.75
C LEU A 114 1.88 -3.41 -0.03
N GLU A 115 3.05 -2.78 0.14
CA GLU A 115 4.30 -3.22 -0.50
C GLU A 115 4.66 -4.68 -0.14
N GLN A 116 4.49 -5.08 1.12
CA GLN A 116 4.73 -6.47 1.54
C GLN A 116 3.71 -7.44 0.95
N SER A 117 2.45 -7.03 0.80
CA SER A 117 1.41 -7.87 0.19
C SER A 117 1.69 -8.21 -1.28
N LEU A 118 2.38 -7.32 -2.01
CA LEU A 118 2.81 -7.56 -3.39
C LEU A 118 3.88 -8.66 -3.49
N CYS A 119 4.78 -8.72 -2.52
CA CYS A 119 5.90 -9.68 -2.50
C CYS A 119 5.52 -11.03 -1.89
N HIS A 120 4.54 -11.04 -0.98
CA HIS A 120 4.23 -12.21 -0.14
C HIS A 120 2.75 -12.58 -0.18
N HIS A 121 2.30 -13.04 -1.36
CA HIS A 121 0.89 -13.35 -1.63
C HIS A 121 0.28 -14.38 -0.64
N THR A 122 1.07 -15.30 -0.09
CA THR A 122 0.61 -16.32 0.89
C THR A 122 0.19 -15.73 2.23
N TYR A 123 0.69 -14.54 2.57
CA TYR A 123 0.42 -13.87 3.84
C TYR A 123 -0.60 -12.72 3.70
N CYS A 124 -1.17 -12.52 2.49
CA CYS A 124 -2.16 -11.47 2.23
C CYS A 124 -3.36 -11.50 3.18
N SER A 125 -3.83 -12.67 3.59
CA SER A 125 -4.93 -12.80 4.55
C SER A 125 -4.59 -12.22 5.94
N TYR A 126 -3.34 -12.36 6.39
CA TYR A 126 -2.85 -11.80 7.65
C TYR A 126 -2.69 -10.28 7.54
N TYR A 127 -2.16 -9.79 6.43
CA TYR A 127 -2.05 -8.36 6.16
C TYR A 127 -3.42 -7.70 6.06
N ALA A 128 -4.39 -8.34 5.41
CA ALA A 128 -5.77 -7.85 5.30
C ALA A 128 -6.46 -7.81 6.68
N HIS A 129 -6.16 -8.76 7.57
CA HIS A 129 -6.62 -8.70 8.95
C HIS A 129 -6.08 -7.48 9.69
N LEU A 130 -4.78 -7.20 9.58
CA LEU A 130 -4.17 -6.01 10.18
C LEU A 130 -4.80 -4.72 9.63
N VAL A 131 -4.98 -4.63 8.30
CA VAL A 131 -5.65 -3.48 7.68
C VAL A 131 -7.07 -3.33 8.19
N GLY A 132 -7.81 -4.42 8.38
CA GLY A 132 -9.15 -4.37 8.97
C GLY A 132 -9.17 -3.79 10.39
N ILE A 133 -8.23 -4.18 11.26
CA ILE A 133 -8.11 -3.60 12.60
C ILE A 133 -7.78 -2.10 12.53
N LEU A 134 -6.85 -1.72 11.65
CA LEU A 134 -6.46 -0.32 11.47
C LEU A 134 -7.61 0.52 10.89
N HIS A 135 -8.35 -0.04 9.94
CA HIS A 135 -9.51 0.61 9.33
C HIS A 135 -10.61 0.86 10.36
N ASN A 136 -10.94 -0.13 11.20
CA ASN A 136 -11.90 0.06 12.31
C ASN A 136 -11.47 1.15 13.31
N LYS A 137 -10.15 1.41 13.44
CA LYS A 137 -9.60 2.37 14.40
C LYS A 137 -9.50 3.80 13.87
N TYR A 138 -9.12 3.96 12.61
CA TYR A 138 -8.86 5.27 12.00
C TYR A 138 -9.94 5.71 11.01
N ASN A 139 -10.77 4.77 10.52
CA ASN A 139 -11.86 4.96 9.58
C ASN A 139 -11.53 5.92 8.42
N ASN A 140 -10.42 5.66 7.73
CA ASN A 140 -9.92 6.52 6.66
C ASN A 140 -9.90 5.78 5.31
N ASP A 141 -11.08 5.67 4.72
CA ASP A 141 -11.28 5.04 3.40
C ASP A 141 -10.49 5.74 2.31
N GLU A 142 -10.51 7.07 2.29
CA GLU A 142 -9.81 7.88 1.28
C GLU A 142 -8.32 7.54 1.23
N LEU A 143 -7.70 7.37 2.39
CA LEU A 143 -6.29 7.02 2.46
C LEU A 143 -6.03 5.61 1.91
N ILE A 144 -6.87 4.63 2.22
CA ILE A 144 -6.76 3.27 1.71
C ILE A 144 -6.91 3.27 0.18
N PHE A 145 -7.97 3.89 -0.34
CA PHE A 145 -8.20 4.01 -1.77
C PHE A 145 -7.06 4.73 -2.49
N SER A 146 -6.55 5.83 -1.92
CA SER A 146 -5.44 6.59 -2.52
C SER A 146 -4.15 5.77 -2.62
N GLN A 147 -3.83 4.95 -1.62
CA GLN A 147 -2.64 4.11 -1.62
C GLN A 147 -2.78 2.92 -2.58
N ILE A 148 -3.97 2.35 -2.67
CA ILE A 148 -4.29 1.27 -3.63
C ILE A 148 -4.18 1.77 -5.07
N ASN A 149 -4.77 2.92 -5.38
CA ASN A 149 -4.70 3.50 -6.73
C ASN A 149 -3.25 3.85 -7.11
N LYS A 150 -2.45 4.39 -6.19
CA LYS A 150 -1.02 4.65 -6.43
C LYS A 150 -0.25 3.39 -6.80
N ILE A 151 -0.54 2.28 -6.13
CA ILE A 151 0.14 1.00 -6.40
C ILE A 151 -0.33 0.41 -7.73
N ASP A 152 -1.63 0.42 -8.00
CA ASP A 152 -2.17 -0.04 -9.28
C ASP A 152 -1.56 0.75 -10.45
N GLU A 153 -1.48 2.08 -10.33
CA GLU A 153 -0.79 2.91 -11.32
C GLU A 153 0.71 2.57 -11.43
N SER A 154 1.40 2.34 -10.31
CA SER A 154 2.82 1.98 -10.32
C SER A 154 3.07 0.65 -11.04
N ILE A 155 2.17 -0.32 -10.88
CA ILE A 155 2.26 -1.61 -11.54
C ILE A 155 1.98 -1.45 -13.03
N LYS A 156 0.96 -0.67 -13.43
CA LYS A 156 0.60 -0.42 -14.84
C LYS A 156 1.63 0.42 -15.60
N LYS A 157 2.27 1.39 -14.94
CA LYS A 157 3.29 2.28 -15.54
C LYS A 157 4.65 1.62 -15.78
N THR A 158 4.86 0.37 -15.38
CA THR A 158 6.13 -0.32 -15.62
C THR A 158 6.29 -0.56 -17.13
N THR A 159 7.02 0.33 -17.79
CA THR A 159 7.29 0.31 -19.24
C THR A 159 8.22 -0.85 -19.55
N ILE A 160 7.73 -1.85 -20.28
CA ILE A 160 8.55 -2.95 -20.78
C ILE A 160 9.27 -2.43 -22.02
N ILE A 161 10.58 -2.15 -21.90
CA ILE A 161 11.43 -1.84 -23.05
C ILE A 161 11.74 -3.18 -23.74
N GLU A 162 11.48 -3.26 -25.05
CA GLU A 162 11.62 -4.52 -25.81
C GLU A 162 13.09 -4.95 -25.98
N SER A 163 13.29 -6.28 -25.85
CA SER A 163 14.37 -7.13 -26.41
C SER A 163 15.50 -7.68 -25.52
N ASP A 164 15.56 -7.40 -24.21
CA ASP A 164 16.60 -7.97 -23.33
C ASP A 164 16.05 -8.91 -22.23
N TYR A 165 16.88 -9.83 -21.73
CA TYR A 165 16.57 -10.70 -20.57
C TYR A 165 16.00 -9.90 -19.37
N GLU A 166 16.48 -8.68 -19.19
CA GLU A 166 16.01 -7.78 -18.13
C GLU A 166 14.53 -7.40 -18.29
N SER A 167 14.03 -7.29 -19.53
CA SER A 167 12.61 -7.06 -19.82
C SER A 167 11.73 -8.25 -19.43
N LEU A 168 12.21 -9.48 -19.63
CA LEU A 168 11.53 -10.70 -19.18
C LEU A 168 11.47 -10.79 -17.65
N CYS A 169 12.58 -10.43 -16.98
CA CYS A 169 12.60 -10.35 -15.52
C CYS A 169 11.62 -9.30 -14.97
N GLN A 170 11.54 -8.12 -15.61
CA GLN A 170 10.60 -7.07 -15.23
C GLN A 170 9.15 -7.49 -15.45
N LYS A 171 8.84 -8.14 -16.58
CA LYS A 171 7.49 -8.66 -16.87
C LYS A 171 7.06 -9.74 -15.87
N ASN A 172 7.98 -10.63 -15.51
CA ASN A 172 7.73 -11.63 -14.47
C ASN A 172 7.47 -10.98 -13.11
N LYS A 173 8.29 -10.00 -12.71
CA LYS A 173 8.10 -9.25 -11.46
C LYS A 173 6.76 -8.52 -11.44
N GLN A 174 6.39 -7.87 -12.54
CA GLN A 174 5.10 -7.19 -12.68
C GLN A 174 3.94 -8.17 -12.53
N THR A 175 4.04 -9.35 -13.15
CA THR A 175 3.04 -10.43 -13.03
C THR A 175 2.91 -10.90 -11.59
N ASP A 176 4.01 -11.14 -10.89
CA ASP A 176 3.98 -11.56 -9.48
C ASP A 176 3.38 -10.46 -8.57
N GLN A 177 3.70 -9.19 -8.82
CA GLN A 177 3.11 -8.05 -8.12
C GLN A 177 1.61 -7.94 -8.37
N LEU A 178 1.15 -8.14 -9.60
CA LEU A 178 -0.27 -8.15 -9.95
C LEU A 178 -1.03 -9.26 -9.23
N ILE A 179 -0.41 -10.43 -9.08
CA ILE A 179 -0.99 -11.57 -8.37
C ILE A 179 -1.13 -11.24 -6.88
N GLY A 180 -0.05 -10.74 -6.25
CA GLY A 180 -0.09 -10.31 -4.85
C GLY A 180 -1.14 -9.23 -4.62
N PHE A 181 -1.20 -8.22 -5.49
CA PHE A 181 -2.20 -7.16 -5.46
C PHE A 181 -3.63 -7.70 -5.58
N SER A 182 -3.90 -8.56 -6.56
CA SER A 182 -5.24 -9.08 -6.82
C SER A 182 -5.76 -9.93 -5.65
N ILE A 183 -4.90 -10.78 -5.08
CA ILE A 183 -5.24 -11.57 -3.88
C ILE A 183 -5.52 -10.64 -2.69
N PHE A 184 -4.69 -9.62 -2.50
CA PHE A 184 -4.84 -8.69 -1.39
C PHE A 184 -6.13 -7.87 -1.48
N ILE A 185 -6.47 -7.33 -2.65
CA ILE A 185 -7.73 -6.61 -2.87
C ILE A 185 -8.94 -7.52 -2.61
N THR A 186 -8.86 -8.78 -3.03
CA THR A 186 -9.91 -9.76 -2.78
C THR A 186 -10.11 -10.03 -1.29
N GLU A 187 -9.04 -10.16 -0.52
CA GLU A 187 -9.10 -10.32 0.93
C GLU A 187 -9.65 -9.07 1.65
N LEU A 188 -9.39 -7.86 1.13
CA LEU A 188 -9.95 -6.62 1.66
C LEU A 188 -11.45 -6.49 1.36
N GLU A 189 -11.87 -6.82 0.14
CA GLU A 189 -13.27 -6.79 -0.27
C GLU A 189 -14.08 -7.88 0.45
N GLY A 190 -13.53 -9.08 0.61
CA GLY A 190 -14.13 -10.14 1.44
C GLY A 190 -14.28 -9.78 2.92
N LYS A 191 -13.55 -8.78 3.41
CA LYS A 191 -13.69 -8.20 4.76
C LYS A 191 -14.58 -6.95 4.80
N GLY A 192 -15.13 -6.52 3.66
CA GLY A 192 -15.99 -5.35 3.54
C GLY A 192 -15.27 -3.99 3.65
N ILE A 193 -13.93 -3.97 3.53
CA ILE A 193 -13.12 -2.75 3.63
C ILE A 193 -13.17 -1.96 2.31
N ILE A 194 -13.32 -2.67 1.19
CA ILE A 194 -13.35 -2.11 -0.17
C ILE A 194 -14.54 -2.72 -0.90
N LYS A 195 -15.10 -1.99 -1.87
CA LYS A 195 -16.19 -2.46 -2.72
C LYS A 195 -15.84 -2.27 -4.20
N ASP A 196 -16.31 -3.19 -5.03
CA ASP A 196 -16.38 -3.11 -6.50
C ASP A 196 -15.04 -3.11 -7.24
N LYS A 197 -13.92 -3.46 -6.58
CA LYS A 197 -12.58 -3.51 -7.20
C LYS A 197 -12.18 -4.92 -7.65
N VAL A 198 -12.76 -5.96 -7.05
CA VAL A 198 -12.47 -7.35 -7.39
C VAL A 198 -12.92 -7.72 -8.81
N ASN A 199 -14.08 -7.24 -9.25
CA ASN A 199 -14.62 -7.60 -10.57
C ASN A 199 -13.73 -7.06 -11.71
N GLU A 200 -13.22 -5.84 -11.57
CA GLU A 200 -12.24 -5.25 -12.50
C GLU A 200 -10.95 -6.09 -12.53
N ASN A 201 -10.44 -6.49 -11.36
CA ASN A 201 -9.24 -7.33 -11.26
C ASN A 201 -9.44 -8.71 -11.90
N ILE A 202 -10.59 -9.36 -11.68
CA ILE A 202 -10.91 -10.67 -12.28
C ILE A 202 -10.96 -10.54 -13.80
N ASN A 203 -11.65 -9.54 -14.34
CA ASN A 203 -11.70 -9.32 -15.79
C ASN A 203 -10.31 -9.06 -16.37
N SER A 204 -9.48 -8.23 -15.71
CA SER A 204 -8.11 -7.99 -16.16
C SER A 204 -7.23 -9.26 -16.17
N LEU A 205 -7.41 -10.16 -15.20
CA LEU A 205 -6.72 -11.45 -15.16
C LEU A 205 -7.23 -12.40 -16.25
N ILE A 206 -8.53 -12.42 -16.52
CA ILE A 206 -9.15 -13.20 -17.60
C ILE A 206 -8.65 -12.72 -18.97
N ASP A 207 -8.50 -11.41 -19.18
CA ASP A 207 -7.97 -10.88 -20.43
C ASP A 207 -6.50 -11.31 -20.63
N LYS A 208 -5.71 -11.31 -19.55
CA LYS A 208 -4.32 -11.80 -19.58
C LYS A 208 -4.21 -13.32 -19.79
N LEU A 209 -5.25 -14.09 -19.44
CA LEU A 209 -5.31 -15.52 -19.78
C LEU A 209 -5.46 -15.80 -21.28
N SER A 210 -5.61 -14.77 -22.11
CA SER A 210 -5.59 -14.90 -23.58
C SER A 210 -4.20 -14.67 -24.20
N SER A 211 -3.16 -14.51 -23.37
CA SER A 211 -1.77 -14.28 -23.82
C SER A 211 -0.99 -15.59 -24.06
N ASP A 212 0.07 -15.53 -24.88
CA ASP A 212 0.80 -16.73 -25.36
C ASP A 212 1.81 -17.35 -24.37
N ASN A 213 2.09 -16.73 -23.22
CA ASN A 213 3.12 -17.23 -22.30
C ASN A 213 2.58 -18.25 -21.28
N GLU A 214 2.93 -19.53 -21.44
CA GLU A 214 2.43 -20.63 -20.60
C GLU A 214 2.64 -20.44 -19.08
N ASP A 215 3.79 -19.87 -18.68
CA ASP A 215 4.10 -19.65 -17.26
C ASP A 215 3.24 -18.52 -16.65
N GLU A 216 3.02 -17.44 -17.42
CA GLU A 216 2.12 -16.36 -17.03
C GLU A 216 0.67 -16.86 -16.94
N LEU A 217 0.24 -17.68 -17.91
CA LEU A 217 -1.08 -18.31 -17.91
C LEU A 217 -1.31 -19.16 -16.66
N TYR A 218 -0.33 -20.00 -16.31
CA TYR A 218 -0.44 -20.83 -15.12
C TYR A 218 -0.50 -20.00 -13.84
N LYS A 219 0.37 -19.00 -13.68
CA LYS A 219 0.36 -18.10 -12.51
C LYS A 219 -0.97 -17.33 -12.39
N CYS A 220 -1.51 -16.80 -13.48
CA CYS A 220 -2.81 -16.13 -13.52
C CYS A 220 -3.95 -17.10 -13.15
N SER A 221 -3.91 -18.35 -13.63
CA SER A 221 -4.91 -19.36 -13.28
C SER A 221 -4.89 -19.73 -11.79
N VAL A 222 -3.71 -19.83 -11.19
CA VAL A 222 -3.55 -20.05 -9.73
C VAL A 222 -4.04 -18.85 -8.93
N CYS A 223 -3.76 -17.63 -9.41
CA CYS A 223 -4.28 -16.41 -8.81
C CYS A 223 -5.81 -16.40 -8.83
N LEU A 224 -6.43 -16.66 -9.98
CA LEU A 224 -7.89 -16.77 -10.09
C LEU A 224 -8.45 -17.83 -9.16
N TYR A 225 -7.83 -19.02 -9.11
CA TYR A 225 -8.25 -20.06 -8.17
C TYR A 225 -8.25 -19.59 -6.71
N ASN A 226 -7.25 -18.81 -6.30
CA ASN A 226 -7.19 -18.23 -4.95
C ASN A 226 -8.24 -17.13 -4.75
N ILE A 227 -8.48 -16.28 -5.75
CA ILE A 227 -9.52 -15.24 -5.69
C ILE A 227 -10.90 -15.88 -5.53
N PHE A 228 -11.23 -16.86 -6.38
CA PHE A 228 -12.50 -17.59 -6.30
C PHE A 228 -12.63 -18.34 -4.97
N LYS A 229 -11.53 -18.91 -4.43
CA LYS A 229 -11.52 -19.52 -3.09
C LYS A 229 -11.93 -18.54 -1.98
N VAL A 230 -11.45 -17.30 -2.05
CA VAL A 230 -11.67 -16.29 -1.01
C VAL A 230 -13.08 -15.72 -1.09
N LEU A 231 -13.58 -15.45 -2.31
CA LEU A 231 -14.89 -14.83 -2.56
C LEU A 231 -16.05 -15.81 -2.41
N TYR A 232 -15.91 -17.00 -3.00
CA TYR A 232 -17.01 -17.94 -3.19
C TYR A 232 -16.88 -19.16 -2.25
N LYS A 233 -16.25 -18.99 -1.07
CA LYS A 233 -15.90 -20.06 -0.11
C LYS A 233 -16.80 -21.30 -0.18
N ASP A 234 -18.10 -21.10 0.06
CA ASP A 234 -19.15 -22.11 0.06
C ASP A 234 -20.30 -21.73 -0.92
N SER A 235 -20.05 -20.78 -1.83
CA SER A 235 -21.04 -20.18 -2.71
C SER A 235 -20.77 -20.58 -4.16
N ASP A 236 -21.82 -20.80 -4.96
CA ASP A 236 -21.65 -21.05 -6.39
C ASP A 236 -21.03 -19.83 -7.10
N ILE A 237 -20.10 -20.10 -8.00
CA ILE A 237 -19.50 -19.09 -8.88
C ILE A 237 -20.59 -18.49 -9.77
N SER A 238 -20.56 -17.16 -9.97
CA SER A 238 -21.46 -16.48 -10.90
C SER A 238 -21.40 -17.10 -12.31
N GLU A 239 -22.57 -17.30 -12.92
CA GLU A 239 -22.71 -17.87 -14.27
C GLU A 239 -21.91 -17.10 -15.33
N GLU A 240 -21.76 -15.78 -15.17
CA GLU A 240 -20.95 -14.97 -16.08
C GLU A 240 -19.48 -15.43 -16.13
N TYR A 241 -18.90 -15.74 -14.96
CA TYR A 241 -17.52 -16.22 -14.88
C TYR A 241 -17.39 -17.67 -15.34
N LYS A 242 -18.41 -18.51 -15.12
CA LYS A 242 -18.44 -19.89 -15.65
C LYS A 242 -18.37 -19.91 -17.17
N VAL A 243 -19.13 -19.04 -17.83
CA VAL A 243 -19.11 -18.91 -19.31
C VAL A 243 -17.73 -18.47 -19.78
N LYS A 244 -17.16 -17.40 -19.20
CA LYS A 244 -15.83 -16.88 -19.56
C LYS A 244 -14.72 -17.94 -19.38
N LEU A 245 -14.72 -18.64 -18.24
CA LEU A 245 -13.74 -19.69 -17.96
C LEU A 245 -13.89 -20.91 -18.88
N THR A 246 -15.12 -21.27 -19.26
CA THR A 246 -15.38 -22.38 -20.20
C THR A 246 -14.86 -22.05 -21.60
N THR A 247 -15.07 -20.81 -22.06
CA THR A 247 -14.51 -20.33 -23.34
C THR A 247 -12.98 -20.41 -23.35
N ILE A 248 -12.34 -19.98 -22.26
CA ILE A 248 -10.87 -20.03 -22.11
C ILE A 248 -10.37 -21.48 -22.03
N LYS A 249 -11.08 -22.37 -21.32
CA LYS A 249 -10.75 -23.80 -21.27
C LYS A 249 -10.70 -24.42 -22.66
N ASN A 250 -11.60 -24.01 -23.55
CA ASN A 250 -11.69 -24.54 -24.91
C ASN A 250 -10.62 -23.96 -25.84
N SER A 251 -10.16 -22.73 -25.62
CA SER A 251 -9.13 -22.08 -26.44
C SER A 251 -7.69 -22.42 -26.04
N ILE A 252 -7.42 -22.61 -24.75
CA ILE A 252 -6.07 -22.88 -24.24
C ILE A 252 -5.58 -24.26 -24.73
N LYS A 253 -4.29 -24.38 -25.05
CA LYS A 253 -3.65 -25.68 -25.39
C LYS A 253 -3.00 -26.36 -24.17
N VAL A 254 -2.56 -25.58 -23.18
CA VAL A 254 -1.83 -26.06 -22.00
C VAL A 254 -2.74 -26.84 -21.04
N MET A 255 -2.52 -28.15 -20.93
CA MET A 255 -3.34 -29.04 -20.08
C MET A 255 -3.30 -28.67 -18.60
N LYS A 256 -2.15 -28.24 -18.06
CA LYS A 256 -2.01 -27.83 -16.65
C LYS A 256 -2.96 -26.68 -16.29
N VAL A 257 -3.10 -25.70 -17.19
CA VAL A 257 -3.99 -24.55 -17.00
C VAL A 257 -5.46 -24.99 -17.11
N LYS A 258 -5.79 -25.89 -18.05
CA LYS A 258 -7.13 -26.46 -18.16
C LYS A 258 -7.56 -27.17 -16.88
N PHE A 259 -6.70 -28.02 -16.31
CA PHE A 259 -7.01 -28.71 -15.06
C PHE A 259 -7.26 -27.71 -13.92
N LYS A 260 -6.46 -26.64 -13.82
CA LYS A 260 -6.71 -25.60 -12.81
C LYS A 260 -8.02 -24.86 -13.03
N ILE A 261 -8.41 -24.57 -14.27
CA ILE A 261 -9.71 -23.97 -14.57
C ILE A 261 -10.85 -24.94 -14.24
N MET A 262 -10.68 -26.24 -14.48
CA MET A 262 -11.65 -27.25 -14.05
C MET A 262 -11.78 -27.30 -12.52
N ASP A 263 -10.67 -27.25 -11.78
CA ASP A 263 -10.69 -27.16 -10.31
C ASP A 263 -11.46 -25.93 -9.81
N ILE A 264 -11.51 -24.83 -10.58
CA ILE A 264 -12.32 -23.65 -10.28
C ILE A 264 -13.79 -23.94 -10.56
N LEU A 265 -14.12 -24.48 -11.73
CA LEU A 265 -15.51 -24.72 -12.17
C LEU A 265 -16.22 -25.81 -11.35
N GLU A 266 -15.49 -26.82 -10.90
CA GLU A 266 -16.02 -27.95 -10.11
C GLU A 266 -16.08 -27.67 -8.61
N ARG A 267 -15.62 -26.48 -8.18
CA ARG A 267 -15.64 -26.08 -6.78
C ARG A 267 -17.10 -25.84 -6.35
N ARG A 268 -17.59 -26.73 -5.48
CA ARG A 268 -18.86 -26.62 -4.74
C ARG A 268 -18.57 -26.36 -3.28
#